data_AF-A0A3R7I6T1-F1
#
_entry.id   AF-A0A3R7I6T1-F1
#
_cell.length_a   1.000
_cell.length_b   1.000
_cell.length_c   1.000
_cell.angle_alpha   90.00
_cell.angle_beta   90.00
_cell.angle_gamma   90.00
#
_symmetry.space_group_name_H-M   'P 1'
#
loop_
_entity.id
_entity.type
_entity.pdbx_description
1 polymer ?
#
loop_
_entity_poly.entity_id
_entity_poly.type
_entity_poly.pdbx_seq_one_letter_code
_entity_poly.pdbx_strand_id
1 'polypeptide(L)'
;MNFRELYLDTTYVMPFFYLDIDVKGFSRTVYKEVITSVERIHFSEISLIEAKAKSLKIGGYQTAINEKFNEGLSVLSADEKVVIHG
;
A
#
# COMPACT_ATOMS: atom_id res chain seq x y z
N MET A 1 14.74 10.21 13.53
CA MET A 1 14.32 8.88 14.01
C MET A 1 14.85 7.86 13.01
N ASN A 2 15.66 6.88 13.44
CA ASN A 2 16.11 5.78 12.57
C ASN A 2 15.14 4.60 12.71
N PHE A 3 13.99 4.68 12.05
CA PHE A 3 13.15 3.50 11.89
C PHE A 3 13.78 2.65 10.78
N ARG A 4 14.29 1.46 11.12
CA ARG A 4 14.80 0.52 10.11
C ARG A 4 13.68 -0.24 9.43
N GLU A 5 12.61 -0.51 10.15
CA GLU A 5 11.48 -1.29 9.66
C GLU A 5 10.16 -0.59 10.00
N LEU A 6 9.15 -0.73 9.13
CA LEU A 6 7.81 -0.21 9.34
C LEU A 6 6.76 -1.28 9.10
N TYR A 7 5.79 -1.37 10.02
CA TYR A 7 4.58 -2.16 9.84
C TYR A 7 3.45 -1.23 9.44
N LEU A 8 2.89 -1.44 8.27
CA LEU A 8 1.84 -0.60 7.71
C LEU A 8 0.47 -1.21 7.99
N ASP A 9 -0.40 -0.39 8.59
CA ASP A 9 -1.84 -0.64 8.58
C ASP A 9 -2.39 -0.54 7.14
N THR A 10 -3.53 -1.17 6.89
CA THR A 10 -4.26 -1.14 5.61
C THR A 10 -4.38 0.26 5.03
N THR A 11 -4.65 1.26 5.87
CA THR A 11 -4.79 2.66 5.43
C THR A 11 -3.52 3.16 4.75
N TYR A 12 -2.34 2.78 5.22
CA TYR A 12 -1.07 3.19 4.64
C TYR A 12 -0.57 2.22 3.56
N VAL A 13 -1.18 1.05 3.40
CA VAL A 13 -0.95 0.15 2.26
C VAL A 13 -1.68 0.64 0.99
N MET A 14 -2.85 1.26 1.15
CA MET A 14 -3.69 1.77 0.07
C MET A 14 -2.97 2.61 -1.02
N PRO A 15 -2.03 3.52 -0.70
CA PRO A 15 -1.32 4.32 -1.71
C PRO A 15 -0.54 3.50 -2.74
N PHE A 16 -0.06 2.30 -2.41
CA PHE A 16 0.62 1.40 -3.37
C PHE A 16 -0.32 0.90 -4.47
N PHE A 17 -1.63 0.92 -4.20
CA PHE A 17 -2.69 0.45 -5.10
C PHE A 17 -3.47 1.59 -5.74
N TYR A 18 -2.89 2.80 -5.77
CA TYR A 18 -3.53 4.01 -6.30
C TYR A 18 -4.85 4.37 -5.60
N LEU A 19 -5.03 3.91 -4.37
CA LEU A 19 -6.19 4.24 -3.56
C LEU A 19 -5.89 5.49 -2.73
N ASP A 20 -6.82 6.43 -2.71
CA ASP A 20 -6.72 7.62 -1.88
C ASP A 20 -6.92 7.27 -0.41
N ILE A 21 -6.24 8.03 0.45
CA ILE A 21 -6.40 7.91 1.89
C ILE A 21 -6.97 9.20 2.45
N ASP A 22 -8.01 9.06 3.27
CA ASP A 22 -8.68 10.17 3.91
C ASP A 22 -8.19 10.30 5.36
N VAL A 23 -6.93 10.70 5.50
CA VAL A 23 -6.30 10.98 6.79
C VAL A 23 -5.86 12.43 6.80
N LYS A 24 -6.40 13.21 7.76
CA LYS A 24 -6.08 14.63 7.91
C LYS A 24 -4.56 14.81 8.09
N GLY A 25 -3.97 15.62 7.22
CA GLY A 25 -2.53 15.91 7.24
C GLY A 25 -1.66 14.87 6.53
N PHE A 26 -2.25 13.88 5.85
CA PHE A 26 -1.48 12.98 5.00
C PHE A 26 -0.86 13.72 3.81
N SER A 27 0.43 13.46 3.57
CA SER A 27 1.16 13.96 2.41
C SER A 27 1.79 12.78 1.68
N ARG A 28 1.44 12.61 0.40
CA ARG A 28 2.06 11.59 -0.46
C ARG A 28 3.57 11.78 -0.59
N THR A 29 4.05 13.03 -0.54
CA THR A 29 5.49 13.35 -0.59
C THR A 29 6.20 12.84 0.66
N VAL A 30 5.68 13.17 1.84
CA VAL A 30 6.27 12.72 3.12
C VAL A 30 6.19 11.20 3.24
N TYR A 31 5.06 10.61 2.84
CA TYR A 31 4.89 9.16 2.82
C TYR A 31 5.97 8.49 1.97
N LYS A 32 6.22 8.98 0.75
CA LYS A 32 7.28 8.47 -0.12
C LYS A 32 8.66 8.57 0.55
N GLU A 33 8.99 9.71 1.12
CA GLU A 33 10.28 9.92 1.82
C GLU A 33 10.46 8.89 2.94
N VAL A 34 9.44 8.71 3.80
CA VAL A 34 9.45 7.74 4.89
C VAL A 34 9.66 6.32 4.37
N ILE A 35 8.83 5.89 3.42
CA ILE A 35 8.88 4.54 2.83
C ILE A 35 10.24 4.26 2.17
N THR A 36 10.82 5.24 1.48
CA THR A 36 12.15 5.06 0.87
C THR A 36 13.29 5.01 1.88
N SER A 37 13.13 5.66 3.04
CA SER A 37 14.17 5.76 4.07
C SER A 37 14.32 4.49 4.92
N VAL A 38 13.33 3.60 4.92
CA VAL A 38 13.36 2.37 5.72
C VAL A 38 14.02 1.20 4.97
N GLU A 39 14.61 0.29 5.73
CA GLU A 39 15.24 -0.94 5.23
C GLU A 39 14.18 -1.96 4.83
N ARG A 40 13.11 -2.09 5.63
CA ARG A 40 11.99 -3.02 5.35
C ARG A 40 10.62 -2.43 5.62
N ILE A 41 9.65 -2.92 4.87
CA ILE A 41 8.24 -2.60 5.00
C ILE A 41 7.48 -3.91 5.16
N HIS A 42 6.63 -3.95 6.18
CA HIS A 42 5.85 -5.10 6.56
C HIS A 42 4.37 -4.77 6.43
N PHE A 43 3.60 -5.69 5.87
CA PHE A 43 2.15 -5.63 5.90
C PHE A 43 1.57 -7.03 6.09
N SER A 44 0.35 -7.08 6.64
CA SER A 44 -0.39 -8.33 6.75
C SER A 44 -1.09 -8.67 5.42
N GLU A 45 -1.28 -9.95 5.14
CA GLU A 45 -2.10 -10.42 4.02
C GLU A 45 -3.53 -9.89 4.15
N ILE A 46 -4.05 -9.80 5.38
CA ILE A 46 -5.35 -9.20 5.69
C ILE A 46 -5.42 -7.75 5.16
N SER A 47 -4.37 -6.95 5.33
CA SER A 47 -4.33 -5.59 4.83
C SER A 47 -4.41 -5.49 3.30
N LEU A 48 -3.83 -6.46 2.58
CA LEU A 48 -3.96 -6.54 1.12
C LEU A 48 -5.38 -6.89 0.70
N ILE A 49 -6.02 -7.83 1.41
CA ILE A 49 -7.42 -8.22 1.19
C ILE A 49 -8.35 -7.04 1.43
N GLU A 50 -8.13 -6.28 2.52
CA GLU A 50 -8.93 -5.09 2.82
C GLU A 50 -8.72 -3.97 1.79
N ALA A 51 -7.48 -3.73 1.35
CA ALA A 51 -7.19 -2.77 0.28
C ALA A 51 -7.90 -3.18 -1.02
N LYS A 52 -7.92 -4.47 -1.35
CA LYS A 52 -8.65 -4.99 -2.52
C LYS A 52 -10.16 -4.82 -2.37
N ALA A 53 -10.71 -5.13 -1.20
CA ALA A 53 -12.13 -4.94 -0.93
C ALA A 53 -12.54 -3.47 -1.05
N LYS A 54 -11.68 -2.54 -0.59
CA LYS A 54 -11.89 -1.09 -0.75
C LYS A 54 -11.81 -0.66 -2.20
N SER A 55 -10.86 -1.15 -3.00
CA SER A 55 -10.75 -0.79 -4.41
C SER A 55 -12.00 -1.19 -5.21
N LEU A 56 -12.56 -2.37 -4.93
CA LEU A 56 -13.78 -2.86 -5.56
C LEU A 56 -15.05 -2.06 -5.19
N LYS A 57 -15.04 -1.37 -4.05
CA LYS A 57 -16.14 -0.50 -3.62
C LYS A 57 -16.13 0.88 -4.29
N ILE A 58 -15.00 1.28 -4.89
CA ILE A 58 -14.92 2.50 -5.70
C ILE A 58 -15.67 2.20 -7.00
N GLY A 59 -16.95 2.57 -7.06
CA GLY A 59 -17.78 2.35 -8.25
C GLY A 59 -17.17 2.93 -9.53
N GLY A 60 -17.46 2.34 -10.68
CA GLY A 60 -16.87 2.71 -11.98
C GLY A 60 -16.14 1.54 -12.64
N TYR A 61 -15.28 1.85 -13.64
CA TYR A 61 -14.56 0.89 -14.50
C TYR A 61 -13.71 -0.13 -13.72
N GLN A 62 -14.35 -1.21 -13.24
CA GLN A 62 -13.75 -2.25 -12.41
C GLN A 62 -12.48 -2.86 -13.03
N THR A 63 -12.43 -2.97 -14.36
CA THR A 63 -11.27 -3.48 -15.09
C THR A 63 -10.03 -2.63 -14.83
N ALA A 64 -10.13 -1.30 -15.01
CA ALA A 64 -8.99 -0.41 -14.81
C ALA A 64 -8.53 -0.35 -13.35
N ILE A 65 -9.46 -0.45 -12.39
CA ILE A 65 -9.14 -0.53 -10.96
C ILE A 65 -8.41 -1.84 -10.64
N ASN A 66 -8.87 -2.96 -11.20
CA ASN A 66 -8.23 -4.25 -11.01
C ASN A 66 -6.84 -4.32 -11.64
N GLU A 67 -6.66 -3.76 -12.84
CA GLU A 67 -5.36 -3.67 -13.51
C GLU A 67 -4.36 -2.91 -12.66
N LYS A 68 -4.71 -1.71 -12.20
CA LYS A 68 -3.84 -0.90 -11.31
C LYS A 68 -3.52 -1.60 -10.00
N PHE A 69 -4.50 -2.30 -9.42
CA PHE A 69 -4.27 -3.05 -8.20
C PHE A 69 -3.27 -4.20 -8.42
N ASN A 70 -3.43 -4.95 -9.51
CA ASN A 70 -2.56 -6.07 -9.85
C ASN A 70 -1.14 -5.60 -10.21
N GLU A 71 -1.01 -4.46 -10.90
CA GLU A 71 0.28 -3.82 -11.15
C GLU A 71 1.00 -3.47 -9.84
N GLY A 72 0.30 -2.79 -8.91
CA GLY A 72 0.85 -2.48 -7.59
C GLY A 72 1.26 -3.73 -6.80
N LEU A 73 0.44 -4.78 -6.85
CA LEU A 73 0.73 -6.04 -6.15
C LEU A 73 1.97 -6.73 -6.74
N SER A 74 2.07 -6.76 -8.07
CA SER A 74 3.23 -7.34 -8.76
C SER A 74 4.51 -6.62 -8.36
N VAL A 75 4.50 -5.28 -8.31
CA VAL A 75 5.65 -4.48 -7.89
C VAL A 75 6.02 -4.78 -6.43
N LEU A 76 5.05 -4.76 -5.52
CA LEU A 76 5.30 -5.04 -4.10
C LEU A 76 5.82 -6.45 -3.86
N SER A 77 5.27 -7.45 -4.55
CA SER A 77 5.69 -8.85 -4.39
C SER A 77 7.11 -9.13 -4.90
N ALA A 78 7.62 -8.29 -5.80
CA ALA A 78 8.96 -8.40 -6.36
C ALA A 78 10.00 -7.55 -5.60
N ASP A 79 9.56 -6.65 -4.71
CA ASP A 79 10.44 -5.77 -3.94
C ASP A 79 11.00 -6.49 -2.71
N GLU A 80 12.33 -6.64 -2.64
CA GLU A 80 13.01 -7.32 -1.53
C GLU A 80 12.88 -6.60 -0.18
N LYS A 81 12.52 -5.31 -0.17
CA LYS A 81 12.22 -4.57 1.07
C LYS A 81 10.88 -4.97 1.67
N VAL A 82 10.00 -5.56 0.88
CA VAL A 82 8.63 -5.88 1.27
C VAL A 82 8.57 -7.27 1.89
N VAL A 83 7.91 -7.37 3.04
CA VAL A 83 7.57 -8.65 3.69
C VAL A 83 6.06 -8.70 3.92
N ILE A 84 5.41 -9.69 3.31
CA ILE A 84 3.99 -9.98 3.49
C ILE A 84 3.85 -11.10 4.52
N HIS A 85 3.12 -10.84 5.60
CA HIS A 85 2.85 -11.81 6.65
C HIS A 85 1.44 -12.39 6.48
N GLY A 86 1.33 -13.72 6.38
CA GLY A 86 0.05 -14.45 6.36
C GLY A 86 -0.47 -14.79 7.75
#